data_AF-A0A3M6UT07-F1
#
_entry.id   AF-A0A3M6UT07-F1
#
_cell.length_a   1.000
_cell.length_b   1.000
_cell.length_c   1.000
_cell.angle_alpha   90.00
_cell.angle_beta   90.00
_cell.angle_gamma   90.00
#
_symmetry.space_group_name_H-M   'P 1'
#
loop_
_entity.id
_entity.type
_entity.pdbx_description
1 polymer ?
#
loop_
_entity_poly.entity_id
_entity_poly.type
_entity_poly.pdbx_seq_one_letter_code
_entity_poly.pdbx_strand_id
1 'polypeptide(L)'
;TGFDQQETKLPTYWNTSFSKICLGMMSDKKLRFIVINKQADSLYSLIADGKYRNTSLGRETWKKLLGDHASLQLNCNMEGFNAVCHDRKESARIGIVTNNEDECYSCDSRLGFGTKGKIDNTCGNVAKHEVDNGDKDIKAMGYVLVQ
;
A
#
# COMPACT_ATOMS: atom_id res chain seq x y z
N THR A 1 -1.90 15.22 18.85
CA THR A 1 -2.00 13.85 18.31
C THR A 1 -0.62 13.22 18.37
N GLY A 2 -0.50 11.94 18.70
CA GLY A 2 0.80 11.22 18.77
C GLY A 2 1.37 10.82 17.41
N PHE A 3 1.00 11.54 16.35
CA PHE A 3 1.47 11.29 14.98
C PHE A 3 2.32 12.48 14.56
N ASP A 4 3.63 12.26 14.43
CA ASP A 4 4.54 13.19 13.79
C ASP A 4 4.83 12.74 12.35
N GLN A 5 5.71 13.48 11.67
CA GLN A 5 6.22 13.15 10.33
C GLN A 5 7.68 12.63 10.42
N GLN A 6 8.04 12.18 11.61
CA GLN A 6 9.23 11.44 12.04
C GLN A 6 9.31 10.03 11.47
N GLU A 7 10.08 9.71 10.43
CA GLU A 7 10.20 8.29 10.05
C GLU A 7 10.80 7.48 11.22
N THR A 8 10.01 6.56 11.76
CA THR A 8 10.34 5.84 12.98
C THR A 8 9.95 4.38 12.87
N LYS A 9 10.87 3.48 13.26
CA LYS A 9 10.63 2.04 13.37
C LYS A 9 10.75 1.61 14.83
N LEU A 10 9.63 1.21 15.41
CA LEU A 10 9.55 0.81 16.82
C LEU A 10 9.73 -0.70 17.01
N PRO A 11 10.07 -1.18 18.22
CA PRO A 11 10.16 -2.62 18.53
C PRO A 11 8.88 -3.41 18.23
N THR A 12 7.73 -2.73 18.18
CA THR A 12 6.46 -3.29 17.74
C THR A 12 6.51 -3.87 16.33
N TYR A 13 7.48 -3.46 15.50
CA TYR A 13 7.72 -4.05 14.19
C TYR A 13 8.08 -5.54 14.25
N TRP A 14 8.84 -6.01 15.25
CA TRP A 14 9.35 -7.39 15.31
C TRP A 14 8.90 -8.20 16.52
N ASN A 15 8.31 -7.58 17.55
CA ASN A 15 8.05 -8.24 18.83
C ASN A 15 6.60 -8.07 19.34
N THR A 16 5.64 -7.82 18.45
CA THR A 16 4.24 -7.62 18.83
C THR A 16 3.33 -8.43 17.93
N SER A 17 2.68 -9.45 18.50
CA SER A 17 1.62 -10.19 17.84
C SER A 17 0.37 -9.33 17.72
N PHE A 18 -0.43 -9.56 16.68
CA PHE A 18 -1.63 -8.78 16.41
C PHE A 18 -2.67 -9.59 15.64
N SER A 19 -3.88 -9.05 15.62
CA SER A 19 -5.01 -9.54 14.83
C SER A 19 -5.49 -8.51 13.79
N LYS A 20 -5.08 -7.26 13.94
CA LYS A 20 -5.45 -6.15 13.06
C LYS A 20 -4.26 -5.26 12.76
N ILE A 21 -4.27 -4.70 11.56
CA ILE A 21 -3.34 -3.66 11.12
C ILE A 21 -4.17 -2.44 10.75
N CYS A 22 -3.88 -1.30 11.37
CA CYS A 22 -4.44 -0.01 10.99
C CYS A 22 -3.40 0.72 10.13
N LEU A 23 -3.72 0.89 8.85
CA LEU A 23 -2.89 1.58 7.88
C LEU A 23 -3.37 3.01 7.74
N GLY A 24 -2.49 3.98 7.98
CA GLY A 24 -2.78 5.40 7.88
C GLY A 24 -1.92 6.07 6.82
N MET A 25 -2.51 7.00 6.06
CA MET A 25 -1.76 7.92 5.19
C MET A 25 -2.13 9.36 5.51
N MET A 26 -1.12 10.21 5.70
CA MET A 26 -1.29 11.65 5.79
C MET A 26 -0.87 12.30 4.47
N SER A 27 -1.84 12.93 3.81
CA SER A 27 -1.67 13.69 2.58
C SER A 27 -2.61 14.91 2.62
N ASP A 28 -2.17 16.07 2.14
CA ASP A 28 -2.92 17.33 2.20
C ASP A 28 -3.51 17.66 3.58
N LYS A 29 -2.71 17.45 4.63
CA LYS A 29 -3.11 17.64 6.05
C LYS A 29 -4.30 16.78 6.50
N LYS A 30 -4.72 15.80 5.71
CA LYS A 30 -5.77 14.83 6.03
C LYS A 30 -5.12 13.48 6.32
N LEU A 31 -5.37 12.98 7.52
CA LEU A 31 -4.96 11.63 7.92
C LEU A 31 -6.16 10.70 7.74
N ARG A 32 -6.02 9.68 6.90
CA ARG A 32 -7.07 8.69 6.62
C ARG A 32 -6.56 7.30 6.94
N PHE A 33 -7.47 6.43 7.38
CA PHE A 33 -7.14 5.08 7.81
C PHE A 33 -7.97 4.02 7.10
N ILE A 34 -7.37 2.85 6.94
CA ILE A 34 -8.05 1.59 6.62
C ILE A 34 -7.59 0.51 7.61
N VAL A 35 -8.36 -0.56 7.72
CA VAL A 35 -8.07 -1.68 8.62
C VAL A 35 -7.93 -2.96 7.81
N ILE A 36 -6.90 -3.74 8.13
CA ILE A 36 -6.72 -5.11 7.64
C ILE A 36 -6.86 -6.06 8.83
N ASN A 37 -7.82 -6.98 8.76
CA ASN A 37 -7.92 -8.08 9.70
C ASN A 37 -6.93 -9.18 9.28
N LYS A 38 -5.80 -9.27 9.97
CA LYS A 38 -4.73 -10.23 9.68
C LYS A 38 -4.04 -10.61 10.97
N GLN A 39 -4.00 -11.90 11.27
CA GLN A 39 -3.24 -12.44 12.39
C GLN A 39 -1.79 -12.71 11.97
N ALA A 40 -0.83 -12.28 12.78
CA ALA A 40 0.58 -12.60 12.65
C ALA A 40 1.32 -12.40 13.98
N ASP A 41 2.48 -13.06 14.13
CA ASP A 41 3.33 -12.94 15.31
C ASP A 41 4.05 -11.59 15.40
N SER A 42 4.31 -10.95 14.25
CA SER A 42 4.80 -9.57 14.13
C SER A 42 4.69 -9.07 12.69
N LEU A 43 4.87 -7.76 12.47
CA LEU A 43 4.91 -7.21 11.11
C LEU A 43 6.12 -7.77 10.36
N TYR A 44 7.23 -7.95 11.07
CA TYR A 44 8.43 -8.58 10.54
C TYR A 44 8.15 -9.98 10.01
N SER A 45 7.54 -10.87 10.81
CA SER A 45 7.24 -12.24 10.33
C SER A 45 6.23 -12.26 9.18
N LEU A 46 5.35 -11.25 9.10
CA LEU A 46 4.38 -11.13 8.03
C LEU A 46 4.98 -10.67 6.70
N ILE A 47 6.00 -9.82 6.69
CA ILE A 47 6.48 -9.16 5.46
C ILE A 47 7.94 -9.45 5.10
N ALA A 48 8.80 -9.79 6.07
CA ALA A 48 10.25 -9.85 5.86
C ALA A 48 10.72 -10.99 4.95
N ASP A 49 9.93 -12.06 4.82
CA ASP A 49 10.26 -13.18 3.94
C ASP A 49 10.00 -12.90 2.45
N GLY A 50 9.45 -11.72 2.12
CA GLY A 50 9.16 -11.31 0.75
C GLY A 50 8.05 -12.11 0.07
N LYS A 51 7.36 -13.04 0.77
CA LYS A 51 6.31 -13.85 0.16
C LYS A 51 5.03 -13.05 -0.01
N TYR A 52 4.42 -13.19 -1.18
CA TYR A 52 3.11 -12.60 -1.45
C TYR A 52 2.04 -13.23 -0.56
N ARG A 53 1.20 -12.39 0.04
CA ARG A 53 0.02 -12.81 0.81
C ARG A 53 -1.12 -11.86 0.45
N ASN A 54 -2.16 -12.40 -0.16
CA ASN A 54 -3.29 -11.59 -0.61
C ASN A 54 -4.11 -11.02 0.55
N THR A 55 -4.82 -9.94 0.25
CA THR A 55 -5.94 -9.43 1.05
C THR A 55 -7.22 -9.47 0.21
N SER A 56 -8.35 -9.11 0.81
CA SER A 56 -9.65 -8.99 0.12
C SER A 56 -10.33 -7.68 0.49
N LEU A 57 -9.56 -6.59 0.54
CA LEU A 57 -10.07 -5.27 0.91
C LEU A 57 -10.77 -4.59 -0.26
N GLY A 58 -10.31 -4.87 -1.49
CA GLY A 58 -10.77 -4.25 -2.72
C GLY A 58 -10.15 -2.87 -2.98
N ARG A 59 -10.09 -2.52 -4.27
CA ARG A 59 -9.54 -1.25 -4.80
C ARG A 59 -10.03 -0.02 -4.05
N GLU A 60 -11.34 0.10 -3.89
CA GLU A 60 -11.96 1.27 -3.27
C GLU A 60 -11.55 1.43 -1.80
N THR A 61 -11.29 0.33 -1.09
CA THR A 61 -10.77 0.42 0.26
C THR A 61 -9.37 1.00 0.27
N TRP A 62 -8.46 0.54 -0.60
CA TRP A 62 -7.13 1.13 -0.70
C TRP A 62 -7.19 2.62 -1.02
N LYS A 63 -8.02 3.03 -1.99
CA LYS A 63 -8.20 4.44 -2.39
C LYS A 63 -8.63 5.35 -1.24
N LYS A 64 -9.36 4.83 -0.23
CA LYS A 64 -9.72 5.61 0.98
C LYS A 64 -8.52 6.17 1.74
N LEU A 65 -7.31 5.62 1.59
CA LEU A 65 -6.09 6.18 2.20
C LEU A 65 -5.78 7.60 1.70
N LEU A 66 -6.17 7.95 0.47
CA LEU A 66 -5.98 9.29 -0.09
C LEU A 66 -7.32 9.98 -0.44
N GLY A 67 -8.44 9.27 -0.31
CA GLY A 67 -9.77 9.77 -0.65
C GLY A 67 -9.91 10.02 -2.15
N ASP A 68 -10.58 11.10 -2.51
CA ASP A 68 -10.93 11.45 -3.90
C ASP A 68 -9.71 11.78 -4.79
N HIS A 69 -8.50 11.77 -4.23
CA HIS A 69 -7.25 12.03 -4.97
C HIS A 69 -6.58 10.75 -5.49
N ALA A 70 -6.92 9.57 -4.95
CA ALA A 70 -6.33 8.32 -5.41
C ALA A 70 -6.74 7.98 -6.84
N SER A 71 -5.83 7.36 -7.58
CA SER A 71 -6.04 6.91 -8.95
C SER A 71 -5.40 5.55 -9.15
N LEU A 72 -6.04 4.64 -9.86
CA LEU A 72 -5.51 3.32 -10.20
C LEU A 72 -5.98 2.91 -11.61
N GLN A 73 -5.25 1.98 -12.23
CA GLN A 73 -5.70 1.30 -13.44
C GLN A 73 -6.82 0.30 -13.11
N LEU A 74 -7.65 -0.03 -14.10
CA LEU A 74 -8.99 -0.57 -13.87
C LEU A 74 -9.10 -2.09 -13.82
N ASN A 75 -8.07 -2.86 -14.19
CA ASN A 75 -8.19 -4.31 -14.35
C ASN A 75 -7.49 -5.09 -13.24
N CYS A 76 -6.25 -5.56 -13.40
CA CYS A 76 -5.54 -6.28 -12.32
C CYS A 76 -5.63 -5.55 -10.97
N ASN A 77 -5.85 -6.30 -9.89
CA ASN A 77 -5.90 -5.79 -8.51
C ASN A 77 -5.08 -6.67 -7.57
N MET A 78 -3.78 -6.81 -7.82
CA MET A 78 -2.93 -7.58 -6.91
C MET A 78 -2.70 -6.81 -5.62
N GLU A 79 -3.50 -7.11 -4.60
CA GLU A 79 -3.44 -6.48 -3.28
C GLU A 79 -2.86 -7.40 -2.20
N GLY A 80 -2.28 -6.80 -1.18
CA GLY A 80 -1.87 -7.46 0.07
C GLY A 80 -0.44 -7.14 0.48
N PHE A 81 0.25 -8.16 0.99
CA PHE A 81 1.62 -8.07 1.47
C PHE A 81 2.58 -8.58 0.40
N ASN A 82 3.66 -7.85 0.14
CA ASN A 82 4.64 -8.13 -0.90
C ASN A 82 3.98 -8.37 -2.27
N ALA A 83 3.06 -7.48 -2.67
CA ALA A 83 2.46 -7.48 -4.00
C ALA A 83 3.50 -6.97 -4.99
N VAL A 84 3.86 -7.80 -5.98
CA VAL A 84 4.90 -7.51 -6.98
C VAL A 84 4.36 -7.95 -8.33
N CYS A 85 4.33 -7.05 -9.31
CA CYS A 85 3.93 -7.40 -10.67
C CYS A 85 4.93 -8.39 -11.28
N HIS A 86 4.50 -9.20 -12.25
CA HIS A 86 5.35 -10.30 -12.73
C HIS A 86 6.65 -9.83 -13.37
N ASP A 87 6.65 -8.66 -14.03
CA ASP A 87 7.85 -8.04 -14.58
C ASP A 87 8.77 -7.39 -13.51
N ARG A 88 8.33 -7.41 -12.25
CA ARG A 88 9.01 -6.90 -11.05
C ARG A 88 9.34 -5.41 -11.08
N LYS A 89 8.73 -4.63 -11.97
CA LYS A 89 8.97 -3.18 -12.03
C LYS A 89 8.23 -2.45 -10.94
N GLU A 90 6.98 -2.82 -10.70
CA GLU A 90 6.10 -2.19 -9.73
C GLU A 90 5.77 -3.14 -8.57
N SER A 91 5.87 -2.63 -7.35
CA SER A 91 5.55 -3.41 -6.14
C SER A 91 5.10 -2.55 -4.96
N ALA A 92 4.42 -3.20 -4.01
CA ALA A 92 4.04 -2.67 -2.72
C ALA A 92 4.34 -3.71 -1.63
N ARG A 93 5.05 -3.30 -0.57
CA ARG A 93 5.25 -4.18 0.60
C ARG A 93 3.94 -4.40 1.35
N ILE A 94 3.10 -3.38 1.44
CA ILE A 94 1.71 -3.46 1.91
C ILE A 94 0.91 -2.54 1.00
N GLY A 95 0.09 -3.07 0.11
CA GLY A 95 -0.61 -2.23 -0.86
C GLY A 95 -1.25 -3.00 -2.00
N ILE A 96 -1.59 -2.26 -3.04
CA ILE A 96 -2.16 -2.75 -4.29
C ILE A 96 -1.31 -2.28 -5.48
N VAL A 97 -1.11 -3.16 -6.44
CA VAL A 97 -0.58 -2.85 -7.77
C VAL A 97 -1.63 -3.24 -8.82
N THR A 98 -1.76 -2.40 -9.86
CA THR A 98 -2.84 -2.53 -10.85
C THR A 98 -2.32 -2.24 -12.26
N ASN A 99 -2.96 -2.82 -13.27
CA ASN A 99 -2.75 -2.53 -14.69
C ASN A 99 -4.08 -2.57 -15.46
N ASN A 100 -4.03 -2.26 -16.76
CA ASN A 100 -5.19 -2.33 -17.65
C ASN A 100 -5.29 -3.64 -18.43
N GLU A 101 -4.39 -4.58 -18.20
CA GLU A 101 -4.48 -5.94 -18.70
C GLU A 101 -5.12 -6.88 -17.66
N ASP A 102 -5.45 -8.10 -18.07
CA ASP A 102 -6.04 -9.11 -17.18
C ASP A 102 -5.00 -9.71 -16.23
N GLU A 103 -3.79 -9.93 -16.74
CA GLU A 103 -2.68 -10.46 -15.97
C GLU A 103 -1.87 -9.32 -15.37
N CYS A 104 -1.58 -9.40 -14.07
CA CYS A 104 -0.78 -8.45 -13.30
C CYS A 104 0.72 -8.46 -13.69
N TYR A 105 1.01 -8.44 -15.00
CA TYR A 105 2.34 -8.62 -15.55
C TYR A 105 3.11 -7.31 -15.59
N SER A 106 2.53 -6.29 -16.22
CA SER A 106 3.11 -4.97 -16.44
C SER A 106 2.23 -3.91 -15.80
N CYS A 107 2.44 -3.67 -14.50
CA CYS A 107 1.70 -2.62 -13.82
C CYS A 107 2.30 -1.25 -14.06
N ASP A 108 1.42 -0.25 -14.18
CA ASP A 108 1.80 1.16 -14.24
C ASP A 108 1.25 1.95 -13.04
N SER A 109 0.51 1.28 -12.17
CA SER A 109 -0.19 1.89 -11.03
C SER A 109 0.01 1.10 -9.74
N ARG A 110 0.17 1.84 -8.64
CA ARG A 110 0.35 1.30 -7.29
C ARG A 110 -0.14 2.28 -6.22
N LEU A 111 -0.58 1.73 -5.10
CA LEU A 111 -0.97 2.47 -3.91
C LEU A 111 -0.61 1.66 -2.66
N GLY A 112 0.18 2.24 -1.75
CA GLY A 112 0.53 1.54 -0.52
C GLY A 112 1.80 2.05 0.17
N PHE A 113 2.39 1.16 0.96
CA PHE A 113 3.53 1.39 1.84
C PHE A 113 4.72 0.54 1.37
N GLY A 114 5.91 1.12 1.42
CA GLY A 114 7.12 0.46 0.91
C GLY A 114 7.00 0.13 -0.57
N THR A 115 6.42 1.04 -1.35
CA THR A 115 6.24 0.87 -2.79
C THR A 115 7.55 1.10 -3.54
N LYS A 116 7.72 0.41 -4.67
CA LYS A 116 8.87 0.57 -5.56
C LYS A 116 8.40 0.55 -7.00
N GLY A 117 9.00 1.41 -7.82
CA GLY A 117 8.66 1.59 -9.22
C GLY A 117 9.66 2.48 -9.95
N LYS A 118 9.35 2.83 -11.19
CA LYS A 118 10.15 3.79 -11.98
C LYS A 118 10.15 5.20 -11.37
N ILE A 119 9.00 5.60 -10.81
CA ILE A 119 8.83 6.88 -10.11
C ILE A 119 9.18 6.64 -8.64
N ASP A 120 10.04 7.49 -8.04
CA ASP A 120 10.42 7.36 -6.64
C ASP A 120 9.31 7.87 -5.71
N ASN A 121 8.48 6.93 -5.25
CA ASN A 121 7.41 7.15 -4.30
C ASN A 121 7.28 5.85 -3.48
N THR A 122 7.73 5.92 -2.22
CA THR A 122 7.81 4.80 -1.28
C THR A 122 6.56 4.64 -0.42
N CYS A 123 5.72 5.68 -0.33
CA CYS A 123 4.46 5.66 0.39
C CYS A 123 3.48 6.65 -0.25
N GLY A 124 2.34 6.15 -0.70
CA GLY A 124 1.34 6.94 -1.41
C GLY A 124 0.89 6.24 -2.69
N ASN A 125 0.59 7.02 -3.73
CA ASN A 125 -0.01 6.54 -4.98
C ASN A 125 0.76 7.02 -6.19
N VAL A 126 1.13 6.09 -7.06
CA VAL A 126 1.58 6.39 -8.43
C VAL A 126 0.60 5.73 -9.37
N ALA A 127 0.09 6.46 -10.35
CA ALA A 127 -0.82 5.93 -11.34
C ALA A 127 -0.55 6.59 -12.70
N LYS A 128 -0.39 5.76 -13.72
CA LYS A 128 -0.09 6.18 -15.09
C LYS A 128 -0.90 5.34 -16.09
N HIS A 129 -1.09 5.91 -17.27
CA HIS A 129 -1.66 5.24 -18.44
C HIS A 129 -3.12 4.76 -18.24
N GLU A 130 -4.08 5.58 -18.69
CA GLU A 130 -5.53 5.27 -18.66
C GLU A 130 -6.02 4.82 -17.28
N VAL A 131 -5.94 5.75 -16.34
CA VAL A 131 -6.28 5.56 -14.92
C VAL A 131 -7.59 6.25 -14.57
N ASP A 132 -8.26 5.74 -13.54
CA ASP A 132 -9.63 6.11 -13.19
C ASP A 132 -9.83 7.55 -12.64
N ASN A 133 -8.75 8.24 -12.27
CA ASN A 133 -8.78 9.61 -11.76
C ASN A 133 -7.62 10.47 -12.27
N GLY A 134 -7.17 10.21 -13.49
CA GLY A 134 -6.01 10.87 -14.10
C GLY A 134 -4.68 10.50 -13.45
N ASP A 135 -3.59 10.83 -14.13
CA ASP A 135 -2.24 10.50 -13.67
C ASP A 135 -1.95 11.08 -12.27
N LYS A 136 -1.34 10.27 -11.39
CA LYS A 136 -0.96 10.68 -10.03
C LYS A 136 0.48 10.32 -9.70
N ASP A 137 1.10 11.20 -8.93
CA ASP A 137 2.27 10.92 -8.09
C ASP A 137 2.05 11.64 -6.75
N ILE A 138 1.35 10.98 -5.84
CA ILE A 138 1.00 11.51 -4.52
C ILE A 138 1.88 10.83 -3.50
N LYS A 139 2.75 11.60 -2.84
CA LYS A 139 3.52 11.14 -1.69
C LYS A 139 2.72 11.38 -0.41
N ALA A 140 2.81 10.44 0.52
CA ALA A 140 2.14 10.53 1.81
C ALA A 140 3.06 10.05 2.95
N MET A 141 2.86 10.59 4.15
CA MET A 141 3.44 9.99 5.34
C MET A 141 2.62 8.77 5.74
N GLY A 142 3.27 7.62 5.87
CA GLY A 142 2.63 6.34 6.16
C GLY A 142 2.73 5.94 7.63
N TYR A 143 1.62 5.46 8.19
CA TYR A 143 1.55 4.91 9.54
C TYR A 143 1.08 3.45 9.46
N VAL A 144 1.84 2.54 10.08
CA VAL A 144 1.46 1.14 10.21
C VAL A 144 1.36 0.83 11.69
N LEU A 145 0.14 0.63 12.17
CA LEU A 145 -0.18 0.35 13.56
C LEU A 145 -0.74 -1.07 13.67
N VAL A 146 -0.44 -1.77 14.75
CA VAL A 146 -0.89 -3.15 14.99
C VAL A 146 -1.69 -3.23 16.29
N GLN A 147 -2.72 -4.08 16.30
CA GLN A 147 -3.63 -4.31 17.44
C GLN A 147 -3.98 -5.79 17.61
#